data_AF-A0A9W6ZAX7-F1
#
_entry.id   AF-A0A9W6ZAX7-F1
#
_cell.length_a   1.000
_cell.length_b   1.000
_cell.length_c   1.000
_cell.angle_alpha   90.00
_cell.angle_beta   90.00
_cell.angle_gamma   90.00
#
_symmetry.space_group_name_H-M   'P 1'
#
loop_
_entity.id
_entity.type
_entity.pdbx_description
1 polymer ?
#
loop_
_entity_poly.entity_id
_entity_poly.type
_entity_poly.pdbx_seq_one_letter_code
_entity_poly.pdbx_strand_id
1 'polypeptide(L)'
;MNTLIHNVDLYNIHTIQPELLRAQTCIGLLNRVPGDGATDHDHQELFAEKRPQYYANLSVNWQSNSNEWLDAVTEGTDTEIILNSVDDLLEDCYNSHDLVKGYIKYNYDDQKLVVPNLVTLSGVLDAVLLDSSFLDSFDDDLPMIFDAMQEWADFDATDATEYMYDNYITHTNGLVKSNPGFDSSTNPTDPDLNGYMNAALVDFIVSNKMFNFYLTEGCIPLTRDHELMKRIAAYEGFEKPTAVWGYDSTFSYVAGSKFEAETDCVNTLGQNACFPLAWSMSPQLLHFAPQLISWWYDAFKTTGTDYFVLPPSGELYSYPGGFSNEDQIKYKNRMQSVAGLMNISGTIHWEFPVFSTWKNALPYFEKYAEDENPGVNGFHCVNVPYFEPILEIFGASDRKAGSVKSVYITSDGSFTFTDLYDLVGQLDMSKVVIVIQEQLVDLALQAEGSK
;
A
#
# COMPACT_ATOMS: atom_id res chain seq x y z
N MET A 1 -2.66 -27.70 14.21
CA MET A 1 -3.79 -26.82 14.58
C MET A 1 -3.87 -25.82 13.47
N ASN A 2 -5.00 -25.78 12.81
CA ASN A 2 -5.23 -25.10 11.55
C ASN A 2 -5.37 -23.60 11.81
N THR A 3 -4.95 -22.78 10.86
CA THR A 3 -5.34 -21.35 10.84
C THR A 3 -6.84 -21.31 10.53
N LEU A 4 -7.58 -20.45 11.21
CA LEU A 4 -9.02 -20.32 11.02
C LEU A 4 -9.31 -18.97 10.39
N ILE A 5 -9.97 -18.95 9.24
CA ILE A 5 -10.42 -17.73 8.58
C ILE A 5 -11.95 -17.72 8.53
N HIS A 6 -12.55 -16.77 9.22
CA HIS A 6 -13.97 -16.44 9.13
C HIS A 6 -14.18 -15.52 7.92
N ASN A 7 -14.63 -16.10 6.82
CA ASN A 7 -15.02 -15.38 5.63
C ASN A 7 -16.43 -14.79 5.84
N VAL A 8 -16.51 -13.47 6.06
CA VAL A 8 -17.77 -12.78 6.35
C VAL A 8 -18.33 -12.18 5.07
N ASP A 9 -19.51 -12.64 4.67
CA ASP A 9 -20.20 -12.08 3.51
C ASP A 9 -20.88 -10.75 3.87
N LEU A 10 -20.27 -9.64 3.44
CA LEU A 10 -20.79 -8.29 3.64
C LEU A 10 -21.67 -7.83 2.47
N TYR A 11 -21.91 -8.68 1.47
CA TYR A 11 -22.67 -8.33 0.29
C TYR A 11 -24.09 -7.90 0.62
N ASN A 12 -24.79 -8.55 1.55
CA ASN A 12 -26.19 -8.20 1.79
C ASN A 12 -26.39 -6.84 2.48
N ILE A 13 -25.31 -6.27 3.03
CA ILE A 13 -25.35 -5.03 3.81
C ILE A 13 -24.58 -3.87 3.16
N HIS A 14 -23.98 -4.06 1.98
CA HIS A 14 -23.13 -3.03 1.34
C HIS A 14 -23.87 -1.73 0.99
N THR A 15 -25.21 -1.77 0.88
CA THR A 15 -26.06 -0.59 0.66
C THR A 15 -26.60 0.01 1.96
N ILE A 16 -26.45 -0.69 3.08
CA ILE A 16 -26.88 -0.27 4.41
C ILE A 16 -25.62 0.22 5.13
N GLN A 17 -25.15 1.40 4.72
CA GLN A 17 -23.87 1.94 5.18
C GLN A 17 -23.66 1.88 6.70
N PRO A 18 -24.67 2.18 7.56
CA PRO A 18 -24.47 2.11 9.00
C PRO A 18 -24.18 0.68 9.50
N GLU A 19 -24.78 -0.34 8.87
CA GLU A 19 -24.52 -1.74 9.18
C GLU A 19 -23.17 -2.21 8.64
N LEU A 20 -22.78 -1.75 7.45
CA LEU A 20 -21.46 -2.02 6.88
C LEU A 20 -20.34 -1.47 7.76
N LEU A 21 -20.49 -0.24 8.26
CA LEU A 21 -19.51 0.38 9.17
C LEU A 21 -19.43 -0.37 10.50
N ARG A 22 -20.57 -0.82 11.03
CA ARG A 22 -20.64 -1.65 12.24
C ARG A 22 -19.87 -2.97 12.04
N ALA A 23 -20.13 -3.67 10.94
CA ALA A 23 -19.46 -4.93 10.61
C ALA A 23 -17.94 -4.74 10.40
N GLN A 24 -17.54 -3.74 9.62
CA GLN A 24 -16.12 -3.44 9.39
C GLN A 24 -15.39 -3.05 10.67
N THR A 25 -16.04 -2.29 11.55
CA THR A 25 -15.49 -1.98 12.88
C THR A 25 -15.26 -3.24 13.70
N CYS A 26 -16.22 -4.17 13.70
CA CYS A 26 -16.08 -5.47 14.36
C CYS A 26 -14.94 -6.31 13.78
N ILE A 27 -14.81 -6.39 12.44
CA ILE A 27 -13.70 -7.08 11.79
C ILE A 27 -12.37 -6.46 12.22
N GLY A 28 -12.27 -5.14 12.25
CA GLY A 28 -11.07 -4.43 12.74
C GLY A 28 -10.75 -4.73 14.21
N LEU A 29 -11.75 -4.76 15.10
CA LEU A 29 -11.55 -5.07 16.52
C LEU A 29 -11.14 -6.54 16.75
N LEU A 30 -11.76 -7.47 16.03
CA LEU A 30 -11.49 -8.92 16.14
C LEU A 30 -10.14 -9.31 15.53
N ASN A 31 -9.74 -8.65 14.45
CA ASN A 31 -8.42 -8.82 13.84
C ASN A 31 -7.31 -8.07 14.59
N ARG A 32 -7.65 -7.32 15.64
CA ARG A 32 -6.66 -6.56 16.39
C ARG A 32 -5.77 -7.48 17.22
N VAL A 33 -4.50 -7.15 17.21
CA VAL A 33 -3.46 -7.71 18.07
C VAL A 33 -3.61 -7.14 19.48
N PRO A 34 -3.81 -7.94 20.53
CA PRO A 34 -3.80 -7.42 21.89
C PRO A 34 -2.38 -7.03 22.27
N GLY A 35 -2.19 -5.74 22.52
CA GLY A 35 -0.92 -5.16 22.92
C GLY A 35 -0.84 -3.73 22.41
N ASP A 36 -0.96 -2.76 23.30
CA ASP A 36 -0.74 -1.35 22.95
C ASP A 36 0.73 -1.17 22.53
N GLY A 37 0.97 -1.10 21.21
CA GLY A 37 2.27 -0.73 20.65
C GLY A 37 3.04 -1.84 19.94
N ALA A 38 2.38 -2.86 19.37
CA ALA A 38 3.00 -3.76 18.41
C ALA A 38 3.55 -2.95 17.23
N THR A 39 4.86 -2.70 17.22
CA THR A 39 5.57 -2.17 16.04
C THR A 39 5.48 -3.18 14.90
N ASP A 40 5.63 -2.74 13.64
CA ASP A 40 5.55 -3.58 12.41
C ASP A 40 6.22 -4.97 12.48
N HIS A 41 7.20 -5.15 13.37
CA HIS A 41 7.85 -6.43 13.62
C HIS A 41 6.99 -7.53 14.26
N ASP A 42 5.92 -7.20 15.00
CA ASP A 42 5.10 -8.20 15.70
C ASP A 42 4.06 -8.87 14.77
N HIS A 43 3.76 -8.29 13.59
CA HIS A 43 2.81 -8.84 12.61
C HIS A 43 3.21 -10.22 12.07
N GLN A 44 4.51 -10.57 12.08
CA GLN A 44 4.98 -11.89 11.63
C GLN A 44 4.81 -12.99 12.68
N GLU A 45 4.86 -12.67 13.99
CA GLU A 45 4.61 -13.65 15.06
C GLU A 45 3.10 -13.93 15.24
N LEU A 46 2.22 -13.09 14.71
CA LEU A 46 0.77 -13.26 14.78
C LEU A 46 0.20 -14.31 13.84
N PHE A 47 0.93 -14.67 12.78
CA PHE A 47 0.62 -15.91 12.06
C PHE A 47 0.97 -17.15 12.89
N ALA A 48 1.72 -17.01 14.00
CA ALA A 48 2.06 -18.11 14.89
C ALA A 48 1.07 -18.27 16.07
N GLU A 49 0.48 -17.19 16.59
CA GLU A 49 -0.69 -17.26 17.48
C GLU A 49 -1.96 -17.54 16.66
N LYS A 50 -2.46 -18.77 16.76
CA LYS A 50 -3.62 -19.28 16.00
C LYS A 50 -4.94 -18.66 16.46
N ARG A 51 -5.10 -17.37 16.23
CA ARG A 51 -6.38 -16.67 16.42
C ARG A 51 -7.21 -16.79 15.14
N PRO A 52 -8.54 -16.81 15.26
CA PRO A 52 -9.39 -16.66 14.11
C PRO A 52 -9.14 -15.29 13.45
N GLN A 53 -9.01 -15.29 12.13
CA GLN A 53 -8.95 -14.07 11.32
C GLN A 53 -10.29 -13.86 10.65
N TYR A 54 -10.80 -12.64 10.64
CA TYR A 54 -12.03 -12.28 9.97
C TYR A 54 -11.71 -11.61 8.64
N TYR A 55 -12.23 -12.16 7.55
CA TYR A 55 -12.02 -11.69 6.20
C TYR A 55 -13.29 -11.03 5.68
N ALA A 56 -13.22 -9.73 5.40
CA ALA A 56 -14.32 -8.98 4.83
C ALA A 56 -14.52 -9.35 3.35
N ASN A 57 -15.55 -10.13 3.07
CA ASN A 57 -15.92 -10.47 1.69
C ASN A 57 -16.90 -9.44 1.14
N LEU A 58 -16.34 -8.38 0.57
CA LEU A 58 -17.08 -7.33 -0.09
C LEU A 58 -17.35 -7.68 -1.55
N SER A 59 -17.78 -8.91 -1.85
CA SER A 59 -17.99 -9.33 -3.23
C SER A 59 -19.18 -8.65 -3.90
N VAL A 60 -19.10 -7.35 -4.09
CA VAL A 60 -20.08 -6.54 -4.81
C VAL A 60 -19.58 -6.37 -6.24
N ASN A 61 -20.25 -7.02 -7.19
CA ASN A 61 -20.11 -6.80 -8.63
C ASN A 61 -18.68 -6.63 -9.19
N TRP A 62 -18.11 -7.73 -9.69
CA TRP A 62 -17.17 -7.82 -10.81
C TRP A 62 -15.73 -7.28 -10.68
N GLN A 63 -15.28 -6.73 -9.55
CA GLN A 63 -13.86 -6.31 -9.38
C GLN A 63 -13.21 -6.62 -8.03
N SER A 64 -13.94 -7.14 -7.05
CA SER A 64 -13.34 -7.64 -5.83
C SER A 64 -12.83 -9.06 -6.06
N ASN A 65 -11.54 -9.21 -6.27
CA ASN A 65 -10.84 -10.48 -6.23
C ASN A 65 -10.84 -11.08 -4.80
N SER A 66 -11.82 -10.76 -3.95
CA SER A 66 -11.80 -11.12 -2.53
C SER A 66 -11.82 -12.63 -2.33
N ASN A 67 -12.63 -13.37 -3.09
CA ASN A 67 -12.58 -14.82 -3.07
C ASN A 67 -11.29 -15.35 -3.71
N GLU A 68 -10.76 -14.70 -4.75
CA GLU A 68 -9.50 -15.10 -5.39
C GLU A 68 -8.30 -14.86 -4.47
N TRP A 69 -8.30 -13.79 -3.66
CA TRP A 69 -7.32 -13.53 -2.61
C TRP A 69 -7.45 -14.51 -1.49
N LEU A 70 -8.69 -14.79 -1.06
CA LEU A 70 -8.93 -15.79 -0.02
C LEU A 70 -8.47 -17.17 -0.49
N ASP A 71 -8.81 -17.57 -1.72
CA ASP A 71 -8.36 -18.81 -2.34
C ASP A 71 -6.83 -18.79 -2.47
N ALA A 72 -6.22 -17.70 -2.94
CA ALA A 72 -4.76 -17.56 -3.06
C ALA A 72 -4.02 -17.66 -1.71
N VAL A 73 -4.58 -17.13 -0.62
CA VAL A 73 -3.96 -17.22 0.72
C VAL A 73 -4.24 -18.55 1.42
N THR A 74 -5.27 -19.29 0.99
CA THR A 74 -5.63 -20.57 1.61
C THR A 74 -5.22 -21.80 0.79
N GLU A 75 -4.95 -21.64 -0.51
CA GLU A 75 -4.57 -22.74 -1.39
C GLU A 75 -3.24 -23.38 -0.95
N GLY A 76 -3.27 -24.69 -0.69
CA GLY A 76 -2.10 -25.44 -0.21
C GLY A 76 -1.77 -25.27 1.27
N THR A 77 -2.64 -24.59 2.03
CA THR A 77 -2.53 -24.44 3.49
C THR A 77 -3.52 -25.35 4.21
N ASP A 78 -3.23 -25.72 5.46
CA ASP A 78 -4.19 -26.37 6.36
C ASP A 78 -5.19 -25.34 6.95
N THR A 79 -5.56 -24.29 6.20
CA THR A 79 -6.47 -23.25 6.69
C THR A 79 -7.91 -23.70 6.56
N GLU A 80 -8.66 -23.59 7.66
CA GLU A 80 -10.11 -23.82 7.67
C GLU A 80 -10.82 -22.51 7.41
N ILE A 81 -11.68 -22.48 6.39
CA ILE A 81 -12.54 -21.34 6.09
C ILE A 81 -13.91 -21.60 6.70
N ILE A 82 -14.32 -20.76 7.64
CA ILE A 82 -15.71 -20.72 8.14
C ILE A 82 -16.44 -19.60 7.42
N LEU A 83 -17.62 -19.90 6.89
CA LEU A 83 -18.51 -18.88 6.37
C LEU A 83 -19.34 -18.32 7.53
N ASN A 84 -19.17 -17.04 7.83
CA ASN A 84 -19.96 -16.35 8.85
C ASN A 84 -20.97 -15.44 8.17
N SER A 85 -22.19 -15.43 8.70
CA SER A 85 -23.12 -14.33 8.42
C SER A 85 -22.65 -13.05 9.13
N VAL A 86 -23.23 -11.91 8.76
CA VAL A 86 -23.02 -10.66 9.50
C VAL A 86 -23.47 -10.81 10.96
N ASP A 87 -24.58 -11.51 11.20
CA ASP A 87 -25.08 -11.74 12.56
C ASP A 87 -24.09 -12.56 13.40
N ASP A 88 -23.50 -13.62 12.83
CA ASP A 88 -22.47 -14.42 13.52
C ASP A 88 -21.22 -13.57 13.83
N LEU A 89 -20.78 -12.72 12.88
CA LEU A 89 -19.68 -11.77 13.11
C LEU A 89 -20.01 -10.81 14.26
N LEU A 90 -21.22 -10.25 14.29
CA LEU A 90 -21.61 -9.29 15.32
C LEU A 90 -21.74 -9.97 16.69
N GLU A 91 -22.28 -11.19 16.75
CA GLU A 91 -22.33 -12.00 17.96
C GLU A 91 -20.91 -12.30 18.49
N ASP A 92 -19.99 -12.76 17.63
CA ASP A 92 -18.59 -12.99 17.98
C ASP A 92 -17.93 -11.71 18.52
N CYS A 93 -18.17 -10.59 17.84
CA CYS A 93 -17.67 -9.27 18.20
C CYS A 93 -18.15 -8.84 19.60
N TYR A 94 -19.45 -8.93 19.86
CA TYR A 94 -20.03 -8.46 21.12
C TYR A 94 -19.66 -9.34 22.32
N ASN A 95 -19.50 -10.64 22.09
CA ASN A 95 -19.05 -11.59 23.10
C ASN A 95 -17.54 -11.50 23.39
N SER A 96 -16.77 -10.82 22.54
CA SER A 96 -15.32 -10.65 22.70
C SER A 96 -14.97 -9.51 23.66
N HIS A 97 -15.46 -9.56 24.91
CA HIS A 97 -15.31 -8.48 25.92
C HIS A 97 -13.84 -8.08 26.22
N ASP A 98 -12.88 -8.96 25.94
CA ASP A 98 -11.46 -8.66 26.06
C ASP A 98 -10.96 -7.70 24.97
N LEU A 99 -11.62 -7.69 23.80
CA LEU A 99 -11.30 -6.84 22.64
C LEU A 99 -12.29 -5.71 22.41
N VAL A 100 -13.57 -5.93 22.72
CA VAL A 100 -14.67 -4.98 22.50
C VAL A 100 -15.21 -4.52 23.84
N LYS A 101 -15.04 -3.23 24.15
CA LYS A 101 -15.38 -2.66 25.46
C LYS A 101 -16.80 -2.11 25.53
N GLY A 102 -17.43 -1.84 24.39
CA GLY A 102 -18.76 -1.28 24.30
C GLY A 102 -19.06 -0.71 22.92
N TYR A 103 -19.98 0.25 22.85
CA TYR A 103 -20.38 0.88 21.59
C TYR A 103 -20.35 2.41 21.63
N ILE A 104 -20.23 2.99 20.44
CA ILE A 104 -20.36 4.43 20.17
C ILE A 104 -21.69 4.64 19.45
N LYS A 105 -22.61 5.35 20.10
CA LYS A 105 -23.91 5.68 19.54
C LYS A 105 -23.79 6.89 18.62
N TYR A 106 -24.32 6.80 17.41
CA TYR A 106 -24.34 7.90 16.45
C TYR A 106 -25.59 7.84 15.55
N ASN A 107 -25.82 8.87 14.74
CA ASN A 107 -26.83 8.84 13.68
C ASN A 107 -26.14 9.13 12.34
N TYR A 108 -26.12 8.14 11.44
CA TYR A 108 -25.39 8.23 10.19
C TYR A 108 -25.92 9.35 9.30
N ASP A 109 -27.24 9.51 9.17
CA ASP A 109 -27.83 10.52 8.29
C ASP A 109 -27.52 11.95 8.76
N ASP A 110 -27.55 12.19 10.07
CA ASP A 110 -27.28 13.50 10.67
C ASP A 110 -25.77 13.78 10.83
N GLN A 111 -24.95 12.73 10.96
CA GLN A 111 -23.53 12.86 11.34
C GLN A 111 -22.56 12.32 10.27
N LYS A 112 -22.98 12.19 9.00
CA LYS A 112 -22.13 11.71 7.89
C LYS A 112 -20.75 12.38 7.86
N LEU A 113 -20.70 13.70 8.07
CA LEU A 113 -19.47 14.50 8.02
C LEU A 113 -18.39 14.05 9.01
N VAL A 114 -18.78 13.54 10.18
CA VAL A 114 -17.87 13.19 11.28
C VAL A 114 -17.62 11.68 11.38
N VAL A 115 -18.20 10.88 10.48
CA VAL A 115 -18.01 9.43 10.44
C VAL A 115 -16.52 9.02 10.37
N PRO A 116 -15.64 9.67 9.58
CA PRO A 116 -14.21 9.34 9.60
C PRO A 116 -13.61 9.39 11.01
N ASN A 117 -13.95 10.42 11.78
CA ASN A 117 -13.49 10.61 13.16
C ASN A 117 -14.11 9.59 14.12
N LEU A 118 -15.39 9.23 13.93
CA LEU A 118 -16.05 8.18 14.70
C LEU A 118 -15.36 6.82 14.50
N VAL A 119 -14.90 6.50 13.29
CA VAL A 119 -14.13 5.27 13.03
C VAL A 119 -12.80 5.27 13.80
N THR A 120 -12.09 6.40 13.87
CA THR A 120 -10.92 6.50 14.75
C THR A 120 -11.28 6.30 16.21
N LEU A 121 -12.38 6.92 16.66
CA LEU A 121 -12.83 6.79 18.04
C LEU A 121 -13.17 5.34 18.38
N SER A 122 -13.78 4.59 17.46
CA SER A 122 -13.98 3.15 17.57
C SER A 122 -12.67 2.38 17.75
N GLY A 123 -11.65 2.76 16.97
CA GLY A 123 -10.29 2.23 17.12
C GLY A 123 -9.74 2.47 18.53
N VAL A 124 -9.80 3.71 18.99
CA VAL A 124 -9.18 4.15 20.24
C VAL A 124 -9.90 3.67 21.50
N LEU A 125 -11.23 3.63 21.47
CA LEU A 125 -12.06 3.22 22.61
C LEU A 125 -12.39 1.72 22.62
N ASP A 126 -11.86 0.97 21.64
CA ASP A 126 -12.13 -0.45 21.48
C ASP A 126 -13.65 -0.72 21.40
N ALA A 127 -14.35 0.11 20.63
CA ALA A 127 -15.81 0.20 20.65
C ALA A 127 -16.39 0.09 19.24
N VAL A 128 -17.55 -0.56 19.13
CA VAL A 128 -18.25 -0.72 17.85
C VAL A 128 -19.09 0.52 17.54
N LEU A 129 -19.10 0.96 16.27
CA LEU A 129 -20.05 1.97 15.82
C LEU A 129 -21.47 1.39 15.77
N LEU A 130 -22.40 2.02 16.47
CA LEU A 130 -23.80 1.61 16.50
C LEU A 130 -24.70 2.79 16.14
N ASP A 131 -25.31 2.70 14.96
CA ASP A 131 -26.29 3.68 14.51
C ASP A 131 -27.58 3.58 15.32
N SER A 132 -28.17 4.75 15.61
CA SER A 132 -29.38 4.88 16.41
C SER A 132 -30.57 4.06 15.89
N SER A 133 -30.62 3.78 14.58
CA SER A 133 -31.66 2.94 13.97
C SER A 133 -31.58 1.47 14.36
N PHE A 134 -30.44 1.00 14.90
CA PHE A 134 -30.26 -0.39 15.32
C PHE A 134 -30.38 -0.62 16.83
N LEU A 135 -30.57 0.44 17.63
CA LEU A 135 -30.61 0.35 19.09
C LEU A 135 -31.72 -0.61 19.59
N ASP A 136 -32.89 -0.60 18.97
CA ASP A 136 -34.01 -1.47 19.37
C ASP A 136 -33.74 -2.97 19.12
N SER A 137 -32.78 -3.28 18.24
CA SER A 137 -32.36 -4.64 17.88
C SER A 137 -31.03 -5.05 18.52
N PHE A 138 -30.40 -4.16 19.27
CA PHE A 138 -29.10 -4.37 19.87
C PHE A 138 -29.26 -4.99 21.26
N ASP A 139 -28.42 -5.98 21.57
CA ASP A 139 -28.44 -6.66 22.87
C ASP A 139 -27.77 -5.77 23.94
N ASP A 140 -28.41 -5.64 25.10
CA ASP A 140 -28.11 -4.65 26.14
C ASP A 140 -26.79 -4.91 26.91
N ASP A 141 -26.08 -6.00 26.59
CA ASP A 141 -24.91 -6.45 27.36
C ASP A 141 -23.63 -5.63 27.08
N LEU A 142 -23.55 -4.90 25.95
CA LEU A 142 -22.46 -3.97 25.70
C LEU A 142 -22.80 -2.57 26.21
N PRO A 143 -21.95 -1.95 27.05
CA PRO A 143 -22.22 -0.60 27.54
C PRO A 143 -22.01 0.45 26.44
N MET A 144 -22.81 1.51 26.47
CA MET A 144 -22.54 2.73 25.69
C MET A 144 -21.31 3.43 26.28
N ILE A 145 -20.25 3.55 25.49
CA ILE A 145 -19.01 4.24 25.91
C ILE A 145 -19.04 5.71 25.52
N PHE A 146 -19.68 6.04 24.39
CA PHE A 146 -19.75 7.40 23.87
C PHE A 146 -21.08 7.65 23.14
N ASP A 147 -21.74 8.76 23.45
CA ASP A 147 -22.95 9.21 22.73
C ASP A 147 -22.58 10.39 21.81
N ALA A 148 -22.20 10.08 20.57
CA ALA A 148 -21.80 11.10 19.60
C ALA A 148 -22.97 12.02 19.20
N MET A 149 -24.22 11.55 19.30
CA MET A 149 -25.39 12.39 19.02
C MET A 149 -25.54 13.50 20.06
N GLN A 150 -25.07 13.26 21.29
CA GLN A 150 -25.08 14.25 22.36
C GLN A 150 -23.81 15.10 22.35
N GLU A 151 -22.64 14.46 22.33
CA GLU A 151 -21.35 15.14 22.51
C GLU A 151 -20.95 15.92 21.25
N TRP A 152 -21.31 15.44 20.06
CA TRP A 152 -20.95 16.02 18.76
C TRP A 152 -22.19 16.49 17.98
N ALA A 153 -23.25 16.89 18.68
CA ALA A 153 -24.53 17.29 18.07
C ALA A 153 -24.39 18.45 17.05
N ASP A 154 -23.50 19.40 17.35
CA ASP A 154 -23.28 20.62 16.56
C ASP A 154 -21.91 20.64 15.86
N PHE A 155 -21.20 19.51 15.82
CA PHE A 155 -19.85 19.46 15.26
C PHE A 155 -19.87 19.40 13.73
N ASP A 156 -19.04 20.22 13.10
CA ASP A 156 -18.60 19.98 11.73
C ASP A 156 -17.39 19.01 11.68
N ALA A 157 -16.89 18.72 10.47
CA ALA A 157 -15.74 17.83 10.29
C ALA A 157 -14.46 18.38 10.94
N THR A 158 -14.30 19.70 10.99
CA THR A 158 -13.14 20.38 11.58
C THR A 158 -13.20 20.33 13.09
N ASP A 159 -14.36 20.55 13.69
CA ASP A 159 -14.60 20.44 15.13
C ASP A 159 -14.36 19.01 15.63
N ALA A 160 -14.89 17.99 14.92
CA ALA A 160 -14.66 16.59 15.26
C ALA A 160 -13.19 16.19 15.11
N THR A 161 -12.53 16.65 14.05
CA THR A 161 -11.09 16.38 13.86
C THR A 161 -10.23 17.06 14.91
N GLU A 162 -10.55 18.29 15.30
CA GLU A 162 -9.86 19.01 16.37
C GLU A 162 -10.07 18.32 17.73
N TYR A 163 -11.30 17.89 18.03
CA TYR A 163 -11.60 17.10 19.22
C TYR A 163 -10.81 15.78 19.25
N MET A 164 -10.76 15.04 18.14
CA MET A 164 -9.97 13.81 18.07
C MET A 164 -8.48 14.08 18.24
N TYR A 165 -7.97 15.16 17.66
CA TYR A 165 -6.58 15.54 17.82
C TYR A 165 -6.25 15.82 19.30
N ASP A 166 -7.04 16.69 19.94
CA ASP A 166 -6.75 17.16 21.30
C ASP A 166 -6.92 16.07 22.37
N ASN A 167 -7.81 15.09 22.14
CA ASN A 167 -8.13 14.05 23.13
C ASN A 167 -7.47 12.69 22.84
N TYR A 168 -7.24 12.36 21.57
CA TYR A 168 -6.97 10.97 21.18
C TYR A 168 -5.81 10.77 20.20
N ILE A 169 -5.16 11.82 19.66
CA ILE A 169 -4.03 11.64 18.74
C ILE A 169 -2.93 10.75 19.30
N THR A 170 -2.70 10.81 20.62
CA THR A 170 -1.70 10.00 21.32
C THR A 170 -2.02 8.51 21.43
N HIS A 171 -3.22 8.12 21.03
CA HIS A 171 -3.71 6.75 21.01
C HIS A 171 -3.83 6.22 19.57
N THR A 172 -3.28 6.94 18.60
CA THR A 172 -3.32 6.57 17.17
C THR A 172 -1.94 6.30 16.59
N ASN A 173 -1.87 5.43 15.58
CA ASN A 173 -0.60 4.92 15.04
C ASN A 173 -0.27 5.39 13.61
N GLY A 174 -1.15 6.15 12.96
CA GLY A 174 -0.89 6.68 11.61
C GLY A 174 -2.04 7.51 11.09
N LEU A 175 -1.94 7.98 9.84
CA LEU A 175 -2.92 8.86 9.22
C LEU A 175 -3.70 8.16 8.12
N VAL A 176 -5.01 8.39 8.12
CA VAL A 176 -5.90 7.97 7.05
C VAL A 176 -6.79 9.16 6.67
N LYS A 177 -7.09 9.29 5.39
CA LYS A 177 -8.09 10.23 4.90
C LYS A 177 -9.22 9.47 4.21
N SER A 178 -10.43 9.60 4.75
CA SER A 178 -11.62 8.91 4.22
C SER A 178 -12.69 9.92 3.86
N ASN A 179 -13.02 10.02 2.57
CA ASN A 179 -14.12 10.86 2.12
C ASN A 179 -15.45 10.38 2.74
N PRO A 180 -16.18 11.21 3.53
CA PRO A 180 -17.42 10.83 4.21
C PRO A 180 -18.61 10.58 3.25
N GLY A 181 -18.44 10.80 1.95
CA GLY A 181 -19.48 10.68 0.93
C GLY A 181 -19.71 11.98 0.14
N PHE A 182 -18.74 12.89 0.14
CA PHE A 182 -18.75 14.06 -0.73
C PHE A 182 -18.67 13.67 -2.19
N ASP A 183 -19.52 14.29 -3.00
CA ASP A 183 -19.52 14.17 -4.44
C ASP A 183 -18.41 15.05 -5.05
N SER A 184 -17.29 14.41 -5.36
CA SER A 184 -16.13 15.06 -6.00
C SER A 184 -16.41 15.69 -7.37
N SER A 185 -17.61 15.47 -7.96
CA SER A 185 -18.03 16.12 -9.22
C SER A 185 -18.69 17.48 -9.03
N THR A 186 -18.98 17.88 -7.78
CA THR A 186 -19.67 19.12 -7.44
C THR A 186 -18.70 20.25 -7.08
N ASN A 187 -19.19 21.33 -6.48
CA ASN A 187 -18.35 22.50 -6.17
C ASN A 187 -17.24 22.09 -5.18
N PRO A 188 -15.95 22.22 -5.53
CA PRO A 188 -14.85 21.75 -4.67
C PRO A 188 -14.74 22.48 -3.33
N THR A 189 -15.32 23.68 -3.19
CA THR A 189 -15.32 24.43 -1.92
C THR A 189 -16.60 24.21 -1.10
N ASP A 190 -17.59 23.54 -1.66
CA ASP A 190 -18.87 23.22 -0.99
C ASP A 190 -19.47 21.97 -1.66
N PRO A 191 -18.80 20.80 -1.52
CA PRO A 191 -19.23 19.61 -2.23
C PRO A 191 -20.50 19.02 -1.60
N ASP A 192 -21.39 18.51 -2.43
CA ASP A 192 -22.63 17.87 -1.97
C ASP A 192 -22.30 16.57 -1.20
N LEU A 193 -22.86 16.41 0.00
CA LEU A 193 -22.71 15.21 0.83
C LEU A 193 -23.84 14.20 0.57
N ASN A 194 -23.89 13.65 -0.64
CA ASN A 194 -24.97 12.77 -1.09
C ASN A 194 -24.57 11.28 -1.17
N GLY A 195 -23.29 10.96 -1.02
CA GLY A 195 -22.74 9.61 -1.12
C GLY A 195 -22.59 8.89 0.21
N TYR A 196 -21.76 7.84 0.18
CA TYR A 196 -21.36 7.04 1.32
C TYR A 196 -19.85 7.02 1.46
N MET A 197 -19.36 6.97 2.70
CA MET A 197 -17.94 6.72 2.94
C MET A 197 -17.55 5.33 2.42
N ASN A 198 -16.41 5.22 1.75
CA ASN A 198 -15.89 3.91 1.39
C ASN A 198 -15.45 3.15 2.66
N ALA A 199 -16.10 2.02 2.94
CA ALA A 199 -15.84 1.24 4.14
C ALA A 199 -14.67 0.23 4.01
N ALA A 200 -14.06 0.13 2.83
CA ALA A 200 -13.04 -0.90 2.54
C ALA A 200 -11.74 -0.79 3.36
N LEU A 201 -11.51 0.34 4.04
CA LEU A 201 -10.33 0.56 4.89
C LEU A 201 -10.70 0.63 6.39
N VAL A 202 -11.99 0.51 6.73
CA VAL A 202 -12.48 0.73 8.10
C VAL A 202 -11.94 -0.32 9.08
N ASP A 203 -11.90 -1.58 8.68
CA ASP A 203 -11.26 -2.65 9.45
C ASP A 203 -9.77 -2.37 9.71
N PHE A 204 -9.03 -1.90 8.71
CA PHE A 204 -7.63 -1.51 8.84
C PHE A 204 -7.45 -0.30 9.76
N ILE A 205 -8.28 0.74 9.60
CA ILE A 205 -8.29 1.94 10.45
C ILE A 205 -8.50 1.54 11.91
N VAL A 206 -9.51 0.72 12.17
CA VAL A 206 -9.87 0.29 13.51
C VAL A 206 -8.79 -0.62 14.08
N SER A 207 -8.41 -1.70 13.39
CA SER A 207 -7.39 -2.65 13.88
C SER A 207 -6.07 -1.96 14.25
N ASN A 208 -5.63 -0.99 13.47
CA ASN A 208 -4.36 -0.27 13.68
C ASN A 208 -4.51 1.03 14.49
N LYS A 209 -5.72 1.39 14.97
CA LYS A 209 -6.00 2.65 15.65
C LYS A 209 -5.51 3.87 14.82
N MET A 210 -5.89 3.95 13.55
CA MET A 210 -5.46 5.05 12.68
C MET A 210 -6.26 6.32 12.93
N PHE A 211 -5.60 7.49 12.85
CA PHE A 211 -6.23 8.80 12.88
C PHE A 211 -6.83 9.12 11.50
N ASN A 212 -8.14 8.99 11.41
CA ASN A 212 -8.94 9.10 10.21
C ASN A 212 -9.76 10.38 10.25
N PHE A 213 -9.65 11.17 9.20
CA PHE A 213 -10.29 12.48 9.12
C PHE A 213 -10.63 12.82 7.66
N TYR A 214 -11.39 13.90 7.47
CA TYR A 214 -11.56 14.51 6.17
C TYR A 214 -11.79 16.01 6.31
N LEU A 215 -10.78 16.80 5.94
CA LEU A 215 -10.84 18.25 5.94
C LEU A 215 -10.88 18.73 4.50
N THR A 216 -12.05 19.23 4.07
CA THR A 216 -12.30 19.69 2.69
C THR A 216 -11.33 20.79 2.31
N GLU A 217 -10.96 21.69 3.22
CA GLU A 217 -10.01 22.77 2.94
C GLU A 217 -8.61 22.51 3.54
N GLY A 218 -8.31 21.26 3.89
CA GLY A 218 -7.08 20.86 4.59
C GLY A 218 -5.79 21.20 3.83
N CYS A 219 -5.89 21.43 2.52
CA CYS A 219 -4.80 21.78 1.62
C CYS A 219 -4.76 23.25 1.19
N ILE A 220 -5.72 24.08 1.62
CA ILE A 220 -5.79 25.50 1.23
C ILE A 220 -5.13 26.35 2.31
N PRO A 221 -3.99 27.02 2.05
CA PRO A 221 -3.34 27.84 3.06
C PRO A 221 -4.25 28.91 3.67
N LEU A 222 -4.07 29.18 4.97
CA LEU A 222 -4.81 30.19 5.75
C LEU A 222 -6.27 29.83 6.07
N THR A 223 -6.73 28.61 5.77
CA THR A 223 -8.01 28.09 6.26
C THR A 223 -7.85 27.45 7.65
N ARG A 224 -8.97 27.30 8.37
CA ARG A 224 -8.98 26.60 9.67
C ARG A 224 -8.52 25.15 9.51
N ASP A 225 -8.99 24.49 8.45
CA ASP A 225 -8.65 23.13 8.09
C ASP A 225 -7.16 22.94 7.84
N HIS A 226 -6.52 23.85 7.09
CA HIS A 226 -5.09 23.78 6.84
C HIS A 226 -4.25 23.98 8.10
N GLU A 227 -4.67 24.88 9.01
CA GLU A 227 -4.02 25.02 10.32
C GLU A 227 -4.14 23.74 11.16
N LEU A 228 -5.30 23.09 11.15
CA LEU A 228 -5.50 21.82 11.84
C LEU A 228 -4.70 20.68 11.18
N MET A 229 -4.68 20.61 9.85
CA MET A 229 -3.90 19.62 9.11
C MET A 229 -2.40 19.73 9.40
N LYS A 230 -1.87 20.96 9.49
CA LYS A 230 -0.48 21.18 9.93
C LYS A 230 -0.23 20.69 11.36
N ARG A 231 -1.17 20.90 12.30
CA ARG A 231 -1.05 20.38 13.68
C ARG A 231 -1.01 18.86 13.71
N ILE A 232 -1.87 18.21 12.93
CA ILE A 232 -1.93 16.75 12.77
C ILE A 232 -0.62 16.23 12.18
N ALA A 233 -0.21 16.77 11.03
CA ALA A 233 1.02 16.39 10.36
C ALA A 233 2.29 16.68 11.20
N ALA A 234 2.25 17.66 12.10
CA ALA A 234 3.34 17.98 13.03
C ALA A 234 3.35 17.11 14.30
N TYR A 235 2.36 16.25 14.52
CA TYR A 235 2.34 15.37 15.68
C TYR A 235 3.58 14.46 15.67
N GLU A 236 4.36 14.51 16.75
CA GLU A 236 5.65 13.83 16.90
C GLU A 236 5.50 12.32 17.07
N GLY A 237 4.30 11.82 17.38
CA GLY A 237 4.06 10.38 17.56
C GLY A 237 3.92 9.60 16.25
N PHE A 238 3.79 10.25 15.09
CA PHE A 238 3.80 9.56 13.80
C PHE A 238 5.21 9.48 13.22
N GLU A 239 5.53 8.36 12.57
CA GLU A 239 6.73 8.23 11.75
C GLU A 239 6.74 9.27 10.61
N LYS A 240 7.93 9.75 10.24
CA LYS A 240 8.14 10.78 9.22
C LYS A 240 8.99 10.24 8.06
N PRO A 241 8.62 10.49 6.78
CA PRO A 241 7.40 11.16 6.34
C PRO A 241 6.15 10.36 6.75
N THR A 242 5.07 11.06 7.13
CA THR A 242 3.88 10.38 7.61
C THR A 242 3.12 9.82 6.42
N ALA A 243 3.08 8.50 6.31
CA ALA A 243 2.26 7.82 5.32
C ALA A 243 0.78 8.14 5.58
N VAL A 244 0.08 8.56 4.54
CA VAL A 244 -1.37 8.79 4.57
C VAL A 244 -2.04 7.73 3.72
N TRP A 245 -2.91 6.95 4.34
CA TRP A 245 -3.72 5.95 3.63
C TRP A 245 -5.05 6.57 3.19
N GLY A 246 -5.64 6.03 2.14
CA GLY A 246 -6.87 6.58 1.54
C GLY A 246 -6.58 7.69 0.53
N TYR A 247 -7.61 8.46 0.15
CA TYR A 247 -7.55 9.40 -0.97
C TYR A 247 -8.32 10.69 -0.68
N ASP A 248 -7.85 11.81 -1.24
CA ASP A 248 -8.59 13.08 -1.30
C ASP A 248 -8.91 13.47 -2.75
N SER A 249 -10.13 13.23 -3.21
CA SER A 249 -10.51 13.65 -4.57
C SER A 249 -11.14 15.05 -4.64
N THR A 250 -11.19 15.80 -3.53
CA THR A 250 -11.98 17.05 -3.41
C THR A 250 -11.58 18.12 -4.42
N PHE A 251 -10.28 18.31 -4.65
CA PHE A 251 -9.75 19.36 -5.54
C PHE A 251 -9.20 18.83 -6.87
N SER A 252 -9.52 17.60 -7.24
CA SER A 252 -9.05 16.96 -8.48
C SER A 252 -9.26 17.87 -9.71
N TYR A 253 -10.34 18.65 -9.75
CA TYR A 253 -10.63 19.59 -10.85
C TYR A 253 -9.80 20.89 -10.85
N VAL A 254 -9.39 21.41 -9.69
CA VAL A 254 -8.77 22.75 -9.56
C VAL A 254 -7.25 22.68 -9.38
N ALA A 255 -6.75 21.66 -8.68
CA ALA A 255 -5.33 21.50 -8.35
C ALA A 255 -4.70 20.22 -8.92
N GLY A 256 -5.50 19.37 -9.59
CA GLY A 256 -5.05 18.07 -10.09
C GLY A 256 -4.56 17.15 -8.97
N SER A 257 -3.63 16.26 -9.31
CA SER A 257 -3.06 15.27 -8.39
C SER A 257 -2.20 15.85 -7.25
N LYS A 258 -1.92 17.16 -7.28
CA LYS A 258 -1.10 17.83 -6.23
C LYS A 258 -1.71 17.76 -4.83
N PHE A 259 -3.04 17.71 -4.75
CA PHE A 259 -3.75 17.55 -3.47
C PHE A 259 -4.33 16.15 -3.29
N GLU A 260 -4.33 15.33 -4.34
CA GLU A 260 -4.97 14.00 -4.35
C GLU A 260 -4.32 13.01 -3.38
N ALA A 261 -3.02 13.22 -3.15
CA ALA A 261 -2.16 12.47 -2.25
C ALA A 261 -1.74 13.24 -0.99
N GLU A 262 -2.21 14.47 -0.85
CA GLU A 262 -1.74 15.46 0.12
C GLU A 262 -0.21 15.70 0.19
N THR A 263 0.57 15.15 -0.75
CA THR A 263 2.04 15.19 -0.76
C THR A 263 2.59 16.61 -0.67
N ASP A 264 1.85 17.57 -1.23
CA ASP A 264 2.18 19.00 -1.23
C ASP A 264 1.26 19.86 -0.33
N CYS A 265 0.32 19.28 0.42
CA CYS A 265 -0.60 20.05 1.30
C CYS A 265 0.10 20.54 2.56
N VAL A 266 0.88 19.64 3.15
CA VAL A 266 1.88 19.90 4.18
C VAL A 266 3.09 19.07 3.77
N ASN A 267 4.30 19.63 3.79
CA ASN A 267 5.53 19.05 3.21
C ASN A 267 6.03 17.74 3.89
N THR A 268 5.15 16.94 4.49
CA THR A 268 5.44 15.75 5.31
C THR A 268 4.53 14.54 5.00
N LEU A 269 3.77 14.52 3.87
CA LEU A 269 2.78 13.47 3.49
C LEU A 269 3.10 12.81 2.09
N GLY A 270 2.55 11.62 1.71
CA GLY A 270 2.92 10.84 0.48
C GLY A 270 1.96 9.70 -0.05
N GLN A 271 1.87 9.40 -1.39
CA GLN A 271 1.15 8.24 -2.09
C GLN A 271 1.93 7.52 -3.28
N ASN A 272 1.43 6.37 -3.86
CA ASN A 272 2.02 5.41 -4.87
C ASN A 272 1.88 5.75 -6.42
N ALA A 273 2.79 5.27 -7.34
CA ALA A 273 3.24 5.71 -8.73
C ALA A 273 2.34 5.75 -10.04
N CYS A 274 2.57 6.70 -11.01
CA CYS A 274 1.81 6.94 -12.30
C CYS A 274 2.64 6.89 -13.62
N PHE A 275 3.77 6.18 -13.67
CA PHE A 275 4.60 6.02 -14.88
C PHE A 275 5.16 4.60 -14.91
N PRO A 276 5.63 4.08 -16.06
CA PRO A 276 6.11 2.70 -16.16
C PRO A 276 7.17 2.39 -15.10
N LEU A 277 6.95 1.35 -14.27
CA LEU A 277 7.90 0.92 -13.26
C LEU A 277 8.44 -0.48 -13.54
N ALA A 278 9.73 -0.66 -13.26
CA ALA A 278 10.31 -1.99 -13.15
C ALA A 278 10.45 -2.35 -11.67
N TRP A 279 10.00 -3.55 -11.31
CA TRP A 279 9.99 -4.05 -9.94
C TRP A 279 10.87 -5.28 -9.86
N SER A 280 11.77 -5.33 -8.87
CA SER A 280 12.54 -6.54 -8.62
C SER A 280 11.68 -7.56 -7.89
N MET A 281 11.53 -8.76 -8.44
CA MET A 281 10.78 -9.82 -7.78
C MET A 281 11.61 -11.10 -7.66
N SER A 282 11.73 -11.61 -6.44
CA SER A 282 12.49 -12.83 -6.19
C SER A 282 11.91 -14.03 -6.93
N PRO A 283 12.71 -14.75 -7.73
CA PRO A 283 12.24 -15.95 -8.40
C PRO A 283 11.92 -17.10 -7.47
N GLN A 284 12.42 -17.05 -6.23
CA GLN A 284 12.14 -18.06 -5.22
C GLN A 284 10.65 -18.08 -4.86
N LEU A 285 9.89 -17.01 -5.13
CA LEU A 285 8.44 -16.99 -4.95
C LEU A 285 7.71 -18.04 -5.81
N LEU A 286 8.28 -18.44 -6.96
CA LEU A 286 7.76 -19.57 -7.76
C LEU A 286 7.67 -20.89 -6.97
N HIS A 287 8.46 -21.02 -5.91
CA HIS A 287 8.52 -22.22 -5.09
C HIS A 287 7.91 -22.03 -3.71
N PHE A 288 8.07 -20.84 -3.11
CA PHE A 288 7.68 -20.60 -1.71
C PHE A 288 6.33 -19.90 -1.54
N ALA A 289 5.89 -19.12 -2.53
CA ALA A 289 4.62 -18.40 -2.47
C ALA A 289 4.04 -18.24 -3.89
N PRO A 290 3.76 -19.36 -4.60
CA PRO A 290 3.31 -19.33 -5.99
C PRO A 290 2.03 -18.51 -6.18
N GLN A 291 1.17 -18.47 -5.16
CA GLN A 291 -0.05 -17.67 -5.19
C GLN A 291 0.22 -16.17 -5.09
N LEU A 292 1.19 -15.75 -4.28
CA LEU A 292 1.58 -14.34 -4.17
C LEU A 292 2.23 -13.83 -5.45
N ILE A 293 3.12 -14.63 -6.07
CA ILE A 293 3.70 -14.25 -7.36
C ILE A 293 2.64 -14.22 -8.45
N SER A 294 1.70 -15.18 -8.47
CA SER A 294 0.55 -15.13 -9.40
C SER A 294 -0.24 -13.84 -9.22
N TRP A 295 -0.52 -13.45 -7.96
CA TRP A 295 -1.21 -12.21 -7.66
C TRP A 295 -0.52 -11.00 -8.29
N TRP A 296 0.78 -10.87 -8.05
CA TRP A 296 1.56 -9.74 -8.52
C TRP A 296 1.62 -9.65 -10.05
N TYR A 297 1.75 -10.78 -10.75
CA TYR A 297 1.64 -10.80 -12.22
C TYR A 297 0.28 -10.35 -12.71
N ASP A 298 -0.80 -10.72 -12.01
CA ASP A 298 -2.15 -10.29 -12.37
C ASP A 298 -2.35 -8.80 -12.08
N ALA A 299 -1.81 -8.28 -10.97
CA ALA A 299 -1.80 -6.85 -10.69
C ALA A 299 -1.09 -6.05 -11.79
N PHE A 300 0.06 -6.52 -12.30
CA PHE A 300 0.84 -5.79 -13.30
C PHE A 300 0.19 -5.76 -14.68
N LYS A 301 -0.61 -6.78 -15.03
CA LYS A 301 -1.44 -6.75 -16.25
C LYS A 301 -2.43 -5.58 -16.22
N THR A 302 -2.87 -5.13 -15.05
CA THR A 302 -3.83 -4.03 -14.93
C THR A 302 -3.22 -2.67 -15.24
N THR A 303 -1.95 -2.45 -14.88
CA THR A 303 -1.25 -1.20 -15.17
C THR A 303 -0.69 -1.17 -16.60
N GLY A 304 -0.44 -2.35 -17.19
CA GLY A 304 -0.01 -2.54 -18.58
C GLY A 304 1.36 -1.93 -18.92
N THR A 305 2.01 -1.33 -17.91
CA THR A 305 3.22 -0.54 -18.03
C THR A 305 4.24 -0.93 -16.96
N ASP A 306 3.88 -1.78 -16.00
CA ASP A 306 4.84 -2.31 -15.05
C ASP A 306 5.52 -3.58 -15.58
N TYR A 307 6.75 -3.79 -15.13
CA TYR A 307 7.59 -4.90 -15.55
C TYR A 307 8.29 -5.53 -14.35
N PHE A 308 8.46 -6.85 -14.34
CA PHE A 308 9.31 -7.51 -13.34
C PHE A 308 10.71 -7.74 -13.87
N VAL A 309 11.70 -7.47 -13.03
CA VAL A 309 13.09 -7.86 -13.27
C VAL A 309 13.54 -8.82 -12.17
N LEU A 310 14.50 -9.68 -12.50
CA LEU A 310 15.17 -10.47 -11.48
C LEU A 310 15.87 -9.53 -10.48
N PRO A 311 15.86 -9.87 -9.17
CA PRO A 311 16.46 -9.05 -8.14
C PRO A 311 17.99 -9.10 -8.23
N PRO A 312 18.71 -8.32 -7.44
CA PRO A 312 20.17 -8.45 -7.31
C PRO A 312 20.56 -9.87 -6.84
N SER A 313 21.41 -10.66 -7.49
CA SER A 313 21.92 -10.49 -8.87
C SER A 313 21.47 -11.68 -9.73
N GLY A 314 20.16 -11.87 -9.88
CA GLY A 314 19.54 -12.92 -10.67
C GLY A 314 18.70 -13.89 -9.84
N GLU A 315 19.05 -15.18 -9.95
CA GLU A 315 18.38 -16.27 -9.24
C GLU A 315 18.50 -16.17 -7.70
N LEU A 316 19.64 -15.61 -7.25
CA LEU A 316 20.03 -15.49 -5.85
C LEU A 316 20.68 -14.14 -5.58
N TYR A 317 20.68 -13.75 -4.31
CA TYR A 317 21.46 -12.61 -3.86
C TYR A 317 22.95 -12.96 -3.81
N SER A 318 23.70 -12.52 -4.82
CA SER A 318 25.09 -12.91 -5.03
C SER A 318 25.90 -11.90 -5.86
N TYR A 319 27.22 -12.13 -5.95
CA TYR A 319 28.16 -11.37 -6.77
C TYR A 319 28.80 -12.28 -7.84
N PRO A 320 28.11 -12.55 -8.96
CA PRO A 320 28.59 -13.51 -9.96
C PRO A 320 29.94 -13.15 -10.57
N GLY A 321 30.34 -11.86 -10.57
CA GLY A 321 31.67 -11.43 -11.00
C GLY A 321 32.82 -12.05 -10.19
N GLY A 322 32.55 -12.51 -8.97
CA GLY A 322 33.52 -13.22 -8.12
C GLY A 322 33.52 -14.75 -8.26
N PHE A 323 32.59 -15.33 -9.02
CA PHE A 323 32.49 -16.79 -9.20
C PHE A 323 33.58 -17.33 -10.12
N SER A 324 33.87 -18.63 -9.99
CA SER A 324 34.68 -19.34 -10.98
C SER A 324 33.98 -19.32 -12.34
N ASN A 325 34.73 -19.43 -13.44
CA ASN A 325 34.13 -19.44 -14.78
C ASN A 325 33.11 -20.59 -14.97
N GLU A 326 33.37 -21.76 -14.37
CA GLU A 326 32.43 -22.90 -14.42
C GLU A 326 31.14 -22.59 -13.66
N ASP A 327 31.24 -21.95 -12.49
CA ASP A 327 30.07 -21.60 -11.68
C ASP A 327 29.29 -20.43 -12.27
N GLN A 328 29.96 -19.48 -12.92
CA GLN A 328 29.30 -18.43 -13.71
C GLN A 328 28.41 -19.03 -14.81
N ILE A 329 28.89 -20.05 -15.53
CA ILE A 329 28.11 -20.73 -16.58
C ILE A 329 26.92 -21.46 -15.98
N LYS A 330 27.10 -22.20 -14.87
CA LYS A 330 26.00 -22.88 -14.19
C LYS A 330 24.96 -21.89 -13.66
N TYR A 331 25.41 -20.79 -13.08
CA TYR A 331 24.56 -19.72 -12.56
C TYR A 331 23.78 -19.03 -13.69
N LYS A 332 24.45 -18.68 -14.80
CA LYS A 332 23.82 -18.16 -16.03
C LYS A 332 22.68 -19.06 -16.49
N ASN A 333 22.93 -20.36 -16.62
CA ASN A 333 21.95 -21.29 -17.17
C ASN A 333 20.71 -21.43 -16.25
N ARG A 334 20.89 -21.46 -14.93
CA ARG A 334 19.75 -21.46 -13.99
C ARG A 334 18.99 -20.15 -14.04
N MET A 335 19.70 -19.02 -14.06
CA MET A 335 19.10 -17.70 -14.17
C MET A 335 18.26 -17.56 -15.45
N GLN A 336 18.75 -18.03 -16.60
CA GLN A 336 17.97 -18.05 -17.85
C GLN A 336 16.76 -18.98 -17.77
N SER A 337 16.90 -20.15 -17.13
CA SER A 337 15.77 -21.06 -16.92
C SER A 337 14.67 -20.41 -16.08
N VAL A 338 15.05 -19.75 -14.99
CA VAL A 338 14.12 -19.08 -14.07
C VAL A 338 13.51 -17.83 -14.69
N ALA A 339 14.31 -17.03 -15.40
CA ALA A 339 13.85 -15.90 -16.19
C ALA A 339 12.78 -16.34 -17.21
N GLY A 340 13.00 -17.48 -17.88
CA GLY A 340 12.03 -18.10 -18.77
C GLY A 340 10.75 -18.55 -18.05
N LEU A 341 10.84 -19.07 -16.82
CA LEU A 341 9.65 -19.45 -16.02
C LEU A 341 8.84 -18.24 -15.57
N MET A 342 9.51 -17.13 -15.25
CA MET A 342 8.88 -15.88 -14.85
C MET A 342 8.47 -14.99 -16.03
N ASN A 343 8.91 -15.31 -17.26
CA ASN A 343 8.79 -14.45 -18.44
C ASN A 343 9.34 -13.03 -18.21
N ILE A 344 10.55 -12.96 -17.66
CA ILE A 344 11.28 -11.71 -17.40
C ILE A 344 12.60 -11.74 -18.15
N SER A 345 12.98 -10.61 -18.74
CA SER A 345 14.20 -10.51 -19.56
C SER A 345 15.29 -9.62 -18.93
N GLY A 346 14.95 -8.89 -17.88
CA GLY A 346 15.85 -8.02 -17.14
C GLY A 346 16.30 -8.61 -15.81
N THR A 347 17.50 -8.25 -15.37
CA THR A 347 17.99 -8.49 -14.00
C THR A 347 18.69 -7.26 -13.46
N ILE A 348 18.64 -7.06 -12.15
CA ILE A 348 19.55 -6.15 -11.47
C ILE A 348 20.85 -6.90 -11.19
N HIS A 349 21.99 -6.24 -11.36
CA HIS A 349 23.31 -6.82 -11.07
C HIS A 349 24.09 -5.88 -10.17
N TRP A 350 24.48 -6.39 -9.01
CA TRP A 350 25.25 -5.64 -8.01
C TRP A 350 26.72 -6.00 -8.04
N GLU A 351 27.56 -4.98 -7.87
CA GLU A 351 28.99 -5.12 -7.67
C GLU A 351 29.53 -4.09 -6.67
N PHE A 352 30.65 -4.44 -6.03
CA PHE A 352 31.33 -3.56 -5.08
C PHE A 352 32.45 -2.75 -5.77
N PRO A 353 32.33 -1.42 -5.87
CA PRO A 353 33.31 -0.58 -6.56
C PRO A 353 34.68 -0.60 -5.87
N VAL A 354 34.71 -0.70 -4.54
CA VAL A 354 35.94 -0.69 -3.73
C VAL A 354 36.87 -1.89 -4.03
N PHE A 355 36.34 -2.97 -4.60
CA PHE A 355 37.11 -4.17 -4.96
C PHE A 355 37.38 -4.29 -6.47
N SER A 356 37.09 -3.24 -7.26
CA SER A 356 37.30 -3.22 -8.71
C SER A 356 36.66 -4.40 -9.45
N THR A 357 35.49 -4.86 -8.98
CA THR A 357 34.89 -6.10 -9.48
C THR A 357 34.25 -5.95 -10.85
N TRP A 358 33.91 -4.73 -11.31
CA TRP A 358 33.35 -4.54 -12.65
C TRP A 358 34.24 -5.08 -13.76
N LYS A 359 35.57 -4.88 -13.69
CA LYS A 359 36.49 -5.48 -14.67
C LYS A 359 36.44 -7.01 -14.70
N ASN A 360 36.14 -7.65 -13.56
CA ASN A 360 36.01 -9.10 -13.45
C ASN A 360 34.57 -9.59 -13.77
N ALA A 361 33.57 -8.72 -13.61
CA ALA A 361 32.17 -8.97 -13.92
C ALA A 361 31.85 -8.78 -15.42
N LEU A 362 32.60 -7.93 -16.14
CA LEU A 362 32.38 -7.72 -17.58
C LEU A 362 32.42 -9.03 -18.40
N PRO A 363 33.42 -9.93 -18.21
CA PRO A 363 33.42 -11.24 -18.87
C PRO A 363 32.23 -12.14 -18.49
N TYR A 364 31.52 -11.87 -17.40
CA TYR A 364 30.30 -12.60 -17.05
C TYR A 364 29.12 -12.17 -17.92
N PHE A 365 28.96 -10.87 -18.23
CA PHE A 365 27.91 -10.40 -19.14
C PHE A 365 28.12 -10.87 -20.58
N GLU A 366 29.38 -10.93 -21.05
CA GLU A 366 29.72 -11.46 -22.38
C GLU A 366 29.16 -12.88 -22.60
N LYS A 367 29.09 -13.71 -21.54
CA LYS A 367 28.53 -15.06 -21.62
C LYS A 367 27.04 -15.08 -21.96
N TYR A 368 26.30 -14.02 -21.68
CA TYR A 368 24.89 -13.90 -22.11
C TYR A 368 24.80 -13.47 -23.56
N ALA A 369 25.70 -12.60 -24.03
CA ALA A 369 25.77 -12.16 -25.41
C ALA A 369 26.22 -13.27 -26.39
N GLU A 370 26.88 -14.33 -25.88
CA GLU A 370 27.23 -15.53 -26.66
C GLU A 370 26.01 -16.36 -27.08
N ASP A 371 24.89 -16.25 -26.37
CA ASP A 371 23.67 -16.98 -26.71
C ASP A 371 22.90 -16.22 -27.80
N GLU A 372 22.46 -16.91 -28.85
CA GLU A 372 21.74 -16.28 -29.98
C GLU A 372 20.39 -15.67 -29.54
N ASN A 373 19.78 -16.22 -28.48
CA ASN A 373 18.52 -15.75 -27.91
C ASN A 373 18.55 -15.90 -26.38
N PRO A 374 19.22 -14.99 -25.64
CA PRO A 374 19.36 -15.14 -24.20
C PRO A 374 18.03 -14.85 -23.49
N GLY A 375 17.66 -15.70 -22.52
CA GLY A 375 16.46 -15.48 -21.69
C GLY A 375 16.56 -14.23 -20.80
N VAL A 376 17.78 -13.80 -20.46
CA VAL A 376 18.05 -12.50 -19.84
C VAL A 376 18.91 -11.68 -20.79
N ASN A 377 18.39 -10.54 -21.23
CA ASN A 377 18.99 -9.68 -22.26
C ASN A 377 19.31 -8.26 -21.76
N GLY A 378 18.89 -7.91 -20.54
CA GLY A 378 19.13 -6.59 -19.95
C GLY A 378 19.66 -6.68 -18.52
N PHE A 379 20.69 -5.88 -18.23
CA PHE A 379 21.30 -5.79 -16.90
C PHE A 379 21.21 -4.36 -16.37
N HIS A 380 20.52 -4.17 -15.25
CA HIS A 380 20.59 -2.94 -14.46
C HIS A 380 21.79 -3.02 -13.55
N CYS A 381 22.91 -2.48 -14.02
CA CYS A 381 24.18 -2.50 -13.31
C CYS A 381 24.19 -1.44 -12.20
N VAL A 382 24.41 -1.87 -10.96
CA VAL A 382 24.35 -1.00 -9.78
C VAL A 382 25.60 -1.19 -8.94
N ASN A 383 26.31 -0.09 -8.68
CA ASN A 383 27.35 -0.05 -7.66
C ASN A 383 26.68 -0.11 -6.28
N VAL A 384 27.15 -1.00 -5.41
CA VAL A 384 26.70 -1.05 -4.02
C VAL A 384 27.87 -0.83 -3.05
N PRO A 385 27.66 -0.10 -1.95
CA PRO A 385 26.40 0.53 -1.53
C PRO A 385 26.18 1.94 -2.13
N TYR A 386 27.04 2.39 -3.05
CA TYR A 386 27.06 3.78 -3.51
C TYR A 386 26.52 3.94 -4.92
N PHE A 387 25.69 4.96 -5.15
CA PHE A 387 25.30 5.45 -6.48
C PHE A 387 26.45 6.17 -7.21
N GLU A 388 27.59 5.50 -7.34
CA GLU A 388 28.71 6.00 -8.13
C GLU A 388 28.55 5.55 -9.59
N PRO A 389 28.88 6.40 -10.57
CA PRO A 389 28.93 5.98 -11.97
C PRO A 389 29.86 4.76 -12.14
N ILE A 390 29.39 3.76 -12.88
CA ILE A 390 30.23 2.62 -13.28
C ILE A 390 31.08 3.08 -14.47
N LEU A 391 32.24 3.66 -14.17
CA LEU A 391 33.11 4.29 -15.17
C LEU A 391 33.59 3.31 -16.24
N GLU A 392 33.76 2.03 -15.88
CA GLU A 392 34.14 0.95 -16.79
C GLU A 392 33.09 0.66 -17.86
N ILE A 393 31.81 0.98 -17.60
CA ILE A 393 30.69 0.73 -18.53
C ILE A 393 30.26 2.04 -19.21
N PHE A 394 30.07 3.12 -18.44
CA PHE A 394 29.43 4.34 -18.93
C PHE A 394 30.40 5.52 -19.17
N GLY A 395 31.69 5.36 -18.79
CA GLY A 395 32.68 6.43 -18.89
C GLY A 395 32.37 7.65 -18.01
N ALA A 396 33.16 8.73 -18.15
CA ALA A 396 33.04 9.94 -17.31
C ALA A 396 32.06 11.00 -17.82
N SER A 397 31.47 10.84 -19.02
CA SER A 397 30.71 11.91 -19.69
C SER A 397 29.46 11.40 -20.40
N ASP A 398 28.54 10.80 -19.66
CA ASP A 398 27.33 10.22 -20.21
C ASP A 398 26.15 11.21 -20.22
N ARG A 399 26.29 12.29 -21.01
CA ARG A 399 25.24 13.32 -21.22
C ARG A 399 25.10 13.72 -22.69
N LYS A 400 25.29 12.78 -23.61
CA LYS A 400 25.01 13.03 -25.04
C LYS A 400 23.51 12.85 -25.30
N ALA A 401 22.95 13.66 -26.19
CA ALA A 401 21.58 13.44 -26.64
C ALA A 401 21.44 12.02 -27.21
N GLY A 402 20.39 11.29 -26.80
CA GLY A 402 20.19 9.88 -27.13
C GLY A 402 20.80 8.88 -26.14
N SER A 403 21.36 9.31 -25.02
CA SER A 403 21.81 8.40 -23.95
C SER A 403 20.62 7.70 -23.28
N VAL A 404 20.76 6.39 -23.02
CA VAL A 404 19.78 5.57 -22.31
C VAL A 404 20.24 5.39 -20.86
N LYS A 405 19.34 5.61 -19.90
CA LYS A 405 19.64 5.49 -18.46
C LYS A 405 18.57 4.69 -17.75
N SER A 406 18.99 3.80 -16.85
CA SER A 406 18.11 3.23 -15.83
C SER A 406 18.42 3.86 -14.48
N VAL A 407 17.38 4.17 -13.72
CA VAL A 407 17.49 4.60 -12.33
C VAL A 407 16.96 3.45 -11.50
N TYR A 408 17.85 2.71 -10.87
CA TYR A 408 17.47 1.69 -9.92
C TYR A 408 17.28 2.33 -8.56
N ILE A 409 16.08 2.22 -8.03
CA ILE A 409 15.72 2.73 -6.72
C ILE A 409 15.47 1.53 -5.81
N THR A 410 16.15 1.50 -4.67
CA THR A 410 16.02 0.43 -3.68
C THR A 410 15.73 1.02 -2.32
N SER A 411 14.98 0.28 -1.50
CA SER A 411 14.74 0.60 -0.09
C SER A 411 16.05 0.74 0.70
N ASP A 412 17.11 0.03 0.30
CA ASP A 412 18.44 0.10 0.94
C ASP A 412 19.10 1.48 0.77
N GLY A 413 18.64 2.25 -0.24
CA GLY A 413 19.02 3.63 -0.47
C GLY A 413 18.06 4.66 0.13
N SER A 414 17.06 4.20 0.89
CA SER A 414 16.05 5.03 1.57
C SER A 414 15.14 5.86 0.65
N PHE A 415 14.87 5.38 -0.57
CA PHE A 415 13.98 6.04 -1.51
C PHE A 415 12.54 5.49 -1.47
N THR A 416 11.57 6.36 -1.75
CA THR A 416 10.12 6.09 -1.72
C THR A 416 9.45 6.29 -3.10
N PHE A 417 8.16 5.95 -3.21
CA PHE A 417 7.37 6.30 -4.40
C PHE A 417 7.29 7.80 -4.63
N THR A 418 7.20 8.59 -3.56
CA THR A 418 7.18 10.05 -3.64
C THR A 418 8.47 10.61 -4.23
N ASP A 419 9.64 10.10 -3.81
CA ASP A 419 10.92 10.54 -4.39
C ASP A 419 11.01 10.26 -5.90
N LEU A 420 10.42 9.14 -6.31
CA LEU A 420 10.37 8.74 -7.70
C LEU A 420 9.39 9.62 -8.50
N TYR A 421 8.24 9.98 -7.94
CA TYR A 421 7.33 10.97 -8.52
C TYR A 421 7.97 12.35 -8.65
N ASP A 422 8.67 12.81 -7.62
CA ASP A 422 9.33 14.11 -7.61
C ASP A 422 10.44 14.16 -8.65
N LEU A 423 11.20 13.07 -8.78
CA LEU A 423 12.20 12.93 -9.82
C LEU A 423 11.55 13.05 -11.20
N VAL A 424 10.47 12.28 -11.45
CA VAL A 424 9.75 12.32 -12.73
C VAL A 424 9.16 13.70 -13.01
N GLY A 425 8.60 14.36 -11.99
CA GLY A 425 8.06 15.72 -12.08
C GLY A 425 9.09 16.79 -12.43
N GLN A 426 10.38 16.54 -12.15
CA GLN A 426 11.49 17.42 -12.51
C GLN A 426 12.05 17.17 -13.91
N LEU A 427 11.64 16.09 -14.58
CA LEU A 427 12.12 15.79 -15.93
C LEU A 427 11.48 16.71 -16.97
N ASP A 428 12.31 17.22 -17.89
CA ASP A 428 11.81 17.87 -19.10
C ASP A 428 11.28 16.79 -20.06
N MET A 429 10.00 16.48 -19.95
CA MET A 429 9.33 15.43 -20.74
C MET A 429 9.31 15.73 -22.25
N SER A 430 9.69 16.94 -22.69
CA SER A 430 9.93 17.21 -24.11
C SER A 430 11.26 16.63 -24.64
N LYS A 431 12.14 16.22 -23.71
CA LYS A 431 13.48 15.68 -23.99
C LYS A 431 13.69 14.28 -23.40
N VAL A 432 12.83 13.86 -22.48
CA VAL A 432 12.93 12.58 -21.77
C VAL A 432 11.71 11.74 -22.05
N VAL A 433 11.93 10.47 -22.33
CA VAL A 433 10.88 9.45 -22.45
C VAL A 433 11.14 8.41 -21.37
N ILE A 434 10.12 8.12 -20.56
CA ILE A 434 10.15 7.03 -19.58
C ILE A 434 9.59 5.80 -20.29
N VAL A 435 10.32 4.69 -20.21
CA VAL A 435 10.02 3.47 -20.97
C VAL A 435 10.10 2.25 -20.06
N ILE A 436 9.45 1.16 -20.47
CA ILE A 436 9.57 -0.15 -19.81
C ILE A 436 10.92 -0.80 -20.13
N GLN A 437 11.26 -1.85 -19.39
CA GLN A 437 12.53 -2.56 -19.50
C GLN A 437 12.87 -3.02 -20.93
N GLU A 438 11.92 -3.61 -21.65
CA GLU A 438 12.19 -4.13 -23.00
C GLU A 438 12.52 -3.02 -24.00
N GLN A 439 11.76 -1.93 -23.95
CA GLN A 439 12.02 -0.73 -24.74
C GLN A 439 13.36 -0.09 -24.38
N LEU A 440 13.72 -0.10 -23.09
CA LEU A 440 15.01 0.39 -22.62
C LEU A 440 16.16 -0.38 -23.27
N VAL A 441 16.07 -1.71 -23.32
CA VAL A 441 17.06 -2.58 -23.97
C VAL A 441 17.14 -2.30 -25.47
N ASP A 442 16.00 -2.23 -26.17
CA ASP A 442 15.96 -1.94 -27.60
C ASP A 442 16.59 -0.58 -27.93
N LEU A 443 16.27 0.46 -27.15
CA LEU A 443 16.85 1.79 -27.30
C LEU A 443 18.37 1.78 -27.06
N ALA A 444 18.84 1.01 -26.08
CA ALA A 444 20.27 0.87 -25.80
C ALA A 444 21.00 0.21 -26.97
N LEU A 445 20.46 -0.88 -27.53
CA LEU A 445 21.03 -1.55 -28.70
C LEU A 445 21.07 -0.63 -29.93
N GLN A 446 19.98 0.10 -30.18
CA GLN A 446 19.90 1.08 -31.28
C GLN A 446 20.91 2.21 -31.11
N ALA A 447 21.09 2.72 -29.88
CA ALA A 447 22.04 3.80 -29.59
C ALA A 447 23.50 3.37 -29.85
N GLU A 448 23.83 2.11 -29.57
CA GLU A 448 25.15 1.52 -29.84
C GLU A 448 25.33 1.11 -31.32
N GLY A 449 24.28 1.21 -32.14
CA GLY A 449 24.31 0.78 -33.55
C GLY A 449 24.39 -0.74 -33.74
N SER A 450 24.09 -1.49 -32.68
CA SER A 450 23.98 -2.95 -32.72
C SER A 450 22.56 -3.33 -33.12
N LYS A 451 22.41 -4.26 -34.08
CA LYS A 451 21.12 -4.83 -34.49
C LYS A 451 20.96 -6.22 -33.93
#